data_AF-A0A2T1EBT9-F1
#
_entry.id   AF-A0A2T1EBT9-F1
#
_cell.length_a   1.000
_cell.length_b   1.000
_cell.length_c   1.000
_cell.angle_alpha   90.00
_cell.angle_beta   90.00
_cell.angle_gamma   90.00
#
_symmetry.space_group_name_H-M   'P 1'
#
loop_
_entity.id
_entity.type
_entity.pdbx_description
1 polymer ?
#
loop_
_entity_poly.entity_id
_entity_poly.type
_entity_poly.pdbx_seq_one_letter_code
_entity_poly.pdbx_strand_id
1 'polypeptide(L)'
;MTQDAEKMLAQMLLEMAQLKSEVRQLRDYIAGTPAHIEGWADPNVAATALQNEGVKNPKHLQRLRLDGAFSEAKGEIRNVSKGDRPTWEYHIPSCRKALQRHFRKIRAVG
;
A
#
# COMPACT_ATOMS: atom_id res chain seq x y z
N MET A 1 21.20 -9.10 -46.86
CA MET A 1 19.97 -9.45 -46.13
C MET A 1 18.83 -9.43 -47.13
N THR A 2 17.88 -10.37 -47.05
CA THR A 2 16.72 -10.40 -47.96
C THR A 2 15.69 -9.37 -47.49
N GLN A 3 14.91 -8.81 -48.42
CA GLN A 3 13.88 -7.81 -48.12
C GLN A 3 12.83 -8.33 -47.11
N ASP A 4 12.61 -9.65 -47.09
CA ASP A 4 11.74 -10.30 -46.12
C ASP A 4 12.35 -10.35 -44.71
N ALA A 5 13.66 -10.52 -44.59
CA ALA A 5 14.36 -10.46 -43.31
C ALA A 5 14.32 -9.04 -42.71
N GLU A 6 14.40 -8.00 -43.55
CA GLU A 6 14.30 -6.60 -43.11
C GLU A 6 12.88 -6.26 -42.62
N LYS A 7 11.84 -6.75 -43.31
CA LYS A 7 10.45 -6.59 -42.86
C LYS A 7 10.18 -7.32 -41.54
N MET A 8 10.70 -8.54 -41.40
CA MET A 8 10.53 -9.33 -40.18
C MET A 8 11.24 -8.67 -38.99
N LEU A 9 12.45 -8.13 -39.20
CA LEU A 9 13.17 -7.33 -38.20
C LEU A 9 12.39 -6.08 -37.80
N ALA A 10 11.84 -5.34 -38.77
CA ALA A 10 11.04 -4.15 -38.48
C ALA A 10 9.78 -4.48 -37.65
N GLN A 11 9.10 -5.58 -37.97
CA GLN A 11 7.93 -6.06 -37.23
C GLN A 11 8.29 -6.45 -35.79
N MET A 12 9.38 -7.21 -35.59
CA MET A 12 9.86 -7.58 -34.26
C MET A 12 10.24 -6.36 -33.40
N LEU A 13 10.86 -5.35 -34.01
CA LEU A 13 11.23 -4.12 -33.31
C LEU A 13 9.99 -3.33 -32.86
N LEU A 14 8.95 -3.30 -33.69
CA LEU A 14 7.67 -2.67 -33.35
C LEU A 14 6.99 -3.41 -32.18
N GLU A 15 6.93 -4.74 -32.23
CA GLU A 15 6.36 -5.56 -31.16
C GLU A 15 7.14 -5.41 -29.84
N MET A 16 8.48 -5.37 -29.89
CA MET A 16 9.30 -5.11 -28.71
C MET A 16 9.05 -3.73 -28.11
N ALA A 17 8.85 -2.70 -28.93
CA ALA A 17 8.53 -1.36 -28.46
C ALA A 17 7.18 -1.33 -27.73
N GLN A 18 6.19 -2.03 -28.28
CA GLN A 18 4.86 -2.14 -27.69
C GLN A 18 4.88 -2.91 -26.35
N LEU A 19 5.58 -4.05 -26.30
CA LEU A 19 5.80 -4.82 -25.07
C LEU A 19 6.49 -3.99 -23.98
N LYS A 20 7.52 -3.20 -24.32
CA LYS A 20 8.18 -2.31 -23.36
C LYS A 20 7.24 -1.25 -22.80
N SER A 21 6.35 -0.72 -23.64
CA SER A 21 5.32 0.24 -23.21
C SER A 21 4.33 -0.39 -22.24
N GLU A 22 3.81 -1.58 -22.54
CA GLU A 22 2.88 -2.30 -21.66
C GLU A 22 3.54 -2.65 -20.31
N VAL A 23 4.77 -3.15 -20.33
CA VAL A 23 5.54 -3.43 -19.11
C VAL A 23 5.74 -2.16 -18.29
N ARG A 24 5.99 -1.01 -18.92
CA ARG A 24 6.12 0.27 -18.22
C ARG A 24 4.79 0.69 -17.59
N GLN A 25 3.68 0.58 -18.31
CA GLN A 25 2.35 0.90 -17.78
C GLN A 25 1.97 0.00 -16.61
N LEU A 26 2.24 -1.30 -16.69
CA LEU A 26 2.03 -2.24 -15.59
C LEU A 26 2.92 -1.91 -14.38
N ARG A 27 4.18 -1.54 -14.61
CA ARG A 27 5.08 -1.09 -13.54
C ARG A 27 4.61 0.20 -12.90
N ASP A 28 4.13 1.16 -13.68
CA ASP A 28 3.61 2.44 -13.18
C ASP A 28 2.29 2.22 -12.42
N TYR A 29 1.44 1.31 -12.88
CA TYR A 29 0.22 0.89 -12.18
C TYR A 29 0.53 0.19 -10.85
N ILE A 30 1.49 -0.74 -10.84
CA ILE A 30 1.95 -1.42 -9.62
C ILE A 30 2.66 -0.44 -8.68
N ALA A 31 3.47 0.49 -9.20
CA ALA A 31 4.14 1.50 -8.39
C ALA A 31 3.17 2.54 -7.80
N GLY A 32 2.09 2.84 -8.52
CA GLY A 32 0.99 3.69 -8.04
C GLY A 32 0.02 2.98 -7.08
N THR A 33 0.09 1.65 -7.01
CA THR A 33 -0.71 0.85 -6.07
C THR A 33 0.21 0.41 -4.93
N PRO A 34 0.18 1.04 -3.74
CA PRO A 34 0.90 0.46 -2.61
C PRO A 34 0.42 -0.98 -2.50
N ALA A 35 1.39 -1.91 -2.52
CA ALA A 35 1.17 -3.35 -2.54
C ALA A 35 -0.06 -3.67 -1.71
N HIS A 36 -0.99 -4.46 -2.25
CA HIS A 36 -2.13 -4.99 -1.51
C HIS A 36 -1.58 -5.89 -0.39
N ILE A 37 -1.03 -5.28 0.65
CA ILE A 37 -0.66 -5.94 1.88
C ILE A 37 -1.97 -6.17 2.57
N GLU A 38 -2.43 -7.41 2.46
CA GLU A 38 -3.63 -7.90 3.10
C GLU A 38 -3.23 -8.69 4.34
N GLY A 39 -3.94 -8.46 5.44
CA GLY A 39 -3.65 -9.11 6.71
C GLY A 39 -2.89 -8.24 7.71
N TRP A 40 -2.22 -8.91 8.64
CA TRP A 40 -1.50 -8.30 9.76
C TRP A 40 -0.09 -7.91 9.36
N ALA A 41 0.30 -6.69 9.70
CA ALA A 41 1.62 -6.15 9.39
C ALA A 41 2.22 -5.43 10.60
N ASP A 42 3.55 -5.42 10.66
CA ASP A 42 4.30 -4.61 11.60
C ASP A 42 4.12 -3.10 11.33
N PRO A 43 4.51 -2.21 12.26
CA PRO A 43 4.30 -0.77 12.11
C PRO A 43 4.98 -0.15 10.89
N ASN A 44 6.11 -0.69 10.42
CA ASN A 44 6.83 -0.15 9.27
C ASN A 44 6.09 -0.48 7.98
N VAL A 45 5.74 -1.76 7.82
CA VAL A 45 5.00 -2.26 6.66
C VAL A 45 3.60 -1.63 6.61
N ALA A 46 2.93 -1.54 7.75
CA ALA A 46 1.62 -0.92 7.85
C ALA A 46 1.64 0.57 7.53
N ALA A 47 2.67 1.30 7.94
CA ALA A 47 2.77 2.72 7.62
C ALA A 47 2.88 2.96 6.11
N THR A 48 3.61 2.11 5.39
CA THR A 48 3.71 2.14 3.93
C THR A 48 2.39 1.77 3.27
N ALA A 49 1.73 0.70 3.74
CA ALA A 49 0.48 0.21 3.16
C ALA A 49 -0.73 1.15 3.37
N LEU A 50 -0.65 2.04 4.36
CA LEU A 50 -1.69 3.00 4.75
C LEU A 50 -1.38 4.45 4.34
N GLN A 51 -0.36 4.68 3.49
CA GLN A 51 0.04 6.03 3.09
C GLN A 51 -1.09 6.78 2.36
N ASN A 52 -1.84 6.09 1.51
CA ASN A 52 -2.96 6.66 0.76
C ASN A 52 -4.12 7.09 1.66
N GLU A 53 -4.20 6.54 2.87
CA GLU A 53 -5.17 6.88 3.91
C GLU A 53 -4.69 8.01 4.82
N GLY A 54 -3.54 8.63 4.53
CA GLY A 54 -3.01 9.78 5.26
C GLY A 54 -1.95 9.44 6.31
N VAL A 55 -1.52 8.18 6.41
CA VAL A 55 -0.39 7.80 7.27
C VAL A 55 0.91 8.29 6.64
N LYS A 56 1.77 8.96 7.42
CA LYS A 56 2.97 9.62 6.88
C LYS A 56 4.24 8.79 7.07
N ASN A 57 4.34 8.14 8.22
CA ASN A 57 5.47 7.33 8.64
C ASN A 57 5.05 6.47 9.86
N PRO A 58 5.89 5.53 10.32
CA PRO A 58 5.55 4.67 11.46
C PRO A 58 5.28 5.43 12.76
N LYS A 59 5.96 6.57 12.99
CA LYS A 59 5.69 7.43 14.15
C LYS A 59 4.31 8.07 14.09
N HIS A 60 3.86 8.48 12.89
CA HIS A 60 2.50 8.99 12.69
C HIS A 60 1.46 7.88 12.95
N LEU A 61 1.71 6.67 12.46
CA LEU A 61 0.85 5.52 12.72
C LEU A 61 0.73 5.21 14.22
N GLN A 62 1.86 5.26 14.94
CA GLN A 62 1.87 5.09 16.40
C GLN A 62 1.04 6.18 17.11
N ARG A 63 1.16 7.43 16.67
CA ARG A 63 0.36 8.53 17.24
C ARG A 63 -1.13 8.31 17.00
N LEU A 64 -1.54 7.97 15.78
CA LEU A 64 -2.93 7.62 15.47
C LEU A 64 -3.47 6.49 16.35
N ARG A 65 -2.65 5.48 16.66
CA ARG A 65 -3.01 4.43 17.62
C ARG A 65 -3.24 4.98 19.02
N LEU A 66 -2.34 5.83 19.53
CA LEU A 66 -2.46 6.45 20.85
C LEU A 66 -3.66 7.40 20.94
N ASP A 67 -4.01 8.06 19.83
CA ASP A 67 -5.17 8.94 19.71
C ASP A 67 -6.49 8.18 19.56
N GLY A 68 -6.46 6.84 19.61
CA GLY A 68 -7.65 5.99 19.55
C GLY A 68 -8.25 5.85 18.15
N ALA A 69 -7.47 6.10 17.09
CA ALA A 69 -7.93 5.88 15.71
C ALA A 69 -8.17 4.40 15.39
N PHE A 70 -7.56 3.49 16.15
CA PHE A 70 -7.64 2.04 15.98
C PHE A 70 -8.13 1.34 17.25
N SER A 71 -8.77 0.17 17.09
CA SER A 71 -9.35 -0.62 18.17
C SER A 71 -9.01 -2.11 18.07
N GLU A 72 -8.56 -2.69 19.19
CA GLU A 72 -8.34 -4.13 19.31
C GLU A 72 -9.65 -4.92 19.17
N ALA A 73 -10.73 -4.45 19.83
CA ALA A 73 -12.05 -5.10 19.78
C ALA A 73 -12.65 -5.16 18.36
N LYS A 74 -12.22 -4.26 17.46
CA LYS A 74 -12.64 -4.25 16.05
C LYS A 74 -11.68 -5.00 15.12
N GLY A 75 -10.64 -5.63 15.67
CA GLY A 75 -9.63 -6.34 14.89
C GLY A 75 -8.81 -5.42 13.99
N GLU A 76 -8.57 -4.17 14.41
CA GLU A 76 -7.77 -3.21 13.65
C GLU A 76 -6.30 -3.29 14.06
N ILE A 77 -6.05 -3.48 15.35
CA ILE A 77 -4.72 -3.65 15.93
C ILE A 77 -4.71 -4.85 16.87
N ARG A 78 -3.53 -5.42 17.12
CA ARG A 78 -3.33 -6.41 18.17
C ARG A 78 -1.96 -6.23 18.80
N ASN A 79 -1.87 -6.48 20.11
CA ASN A 79 -0.58 -6.60 20.77
C ASN A 79 -0.07 -8.04 20.69
N VAL A 80 1.07 -8.25 20.04
CA VAL A 80 1.74 -9.56 19.92
C VAL A 80 2.91 -9.72 20.90
N SER A 81 3.16 -8.75 21.78
CA SER A 81 4.21 -8.88 22.79
C SER A 81 3.87 -9.97 23.82
N LYS A 82 4.87 -10.77 24.18
CA LYS A 82 4.83 -11.70 25.32
C LYS A 82 5.56 -11.16 26.57
N GLY A 83 5.93 -9.88 26.62
CA GLY A 83 6.71 -9.26 27.71
C GLY A 83 6.45 -7.76 27.85
N ASP A 84 7.29 -7.05 28.60
CA ASP A 84 7.03 -5.66 29.06
C ASP A 84 6.98 -4.59 27.95
N ARG A 85 7.48 -4.89 26.75
CA ARG A 85 7.47 -3.95 25.62
C ARG A 85 6.35 -4.34 24.65
N PRO A 86 5.29 -3.53 24.50
CA PRO A 86 4.19 -3.86 23.63
C PRO A 86 4.61 -3.78 22.16
N THR A 87 4.32 -4.84 21.42
CA THR A 87 4.61 -4.97 19.98
C THR A 87 3.29 -5.01 19.27
N TRP A 88 3.00 -3.99 18.47
CA TRP A 88 1.70 -3.83 17.82
C TRP A 88 1.77 -4.26 16.36
N GLU A 89 0.78 -5.05 15.95
CA GLU A 89 0.50 -5.32 14.54
C GLU A 89 -0.83 -4.69 14.12
N TYR A 90 -0.92 -4.36 12.84
CA TYR A 90 -2.03 -3.63 12.24
C TYR A 90 -2.66 -4.50 11.15
N HIS A 91 -3.96 -4.72 11.22
CA HIS A 91 -4.69 -5.39 10.15
C HIS A 91 -5.03 -4.36 9.06
N ILE A 92 -4.32 -4.40 7.93
CA ILE A 92 -4.36 -3.33 6.91
C ILE A 92 -5.78 -3.06 6.41
N PRO A 93 -6.59 -4.06 6.00
CA PRO A 93 -7.94 -3.79 5.53
C PRO A 93 -8.85 -3.14 6.58
N SER A 94 -8.71 -3.54 7.86
CA SER A 94 -9.49 -2.96 8.95
C SER A 94 -9.02 -1.55 9.30
N CYS A 95 -7.70 -1.32 9.32
CA CYS A 95 -7.10 -0.01 9.57
C CYS A 95 -7.48 1.03 8.52
N ARG A 96 -7.58 0.65 7.23
CA ARG A 96 -8.10 1.55 6.18
C ARG A 96 -9.48 2.06 6.51
N LYS A 97 -10.40 1.15 6.87
CA LYS A 97 -11.77 1.50 7.28
C LYS A 97 -11.76 2.36 8.53
N ALA A 98 -10.85 2.11 9.48
CA ALA A 98 -10.73 2.89 10.70
C ALA A 98 -10.29 4.33 10.43
N LEU A 99 -9.26 4.53 9.62
CA LEU A 99 -8.75 5.84 9.23
C LEU A 99 -9.80 6.66 8.47
N GLN A 100 -10.53 6.04 7.54
CA GLN A 100 -11.63 6.70 6.84
C GLN A 100 -12.70 7.22 7.82
N ARG A 101 -13.04 6.47 8.87
CA ARG A 101 -13.99 6.93 9.91
C ARG A 101 -13.39 8.03 10.78
N HIS A 102 -12.12 7.88 11.17
CA HIS A 102 -11.44 8.84 12.04
C HIS A 102 -11.33 10.22 11.38
N PHE A 103 -10.85 10.29 10.13
CA PHE A 103 -10.70 11.56 9.42
C PHE A 103 -12.02 12.19 8.98
N ARG A 104 -13.06 11.38 8.69
CA ARG A 104 -14.42 11.90 8.47
C ARG A 104 -14.97 12.61 9.71
N LYS A 105 -14.76 12.05 10.91
CA LYS A 105 -15.20 12.68 12.16
C LYS A 105 -14.50 14.01 12.40
N ILE A 106 -13.19 14.10 12.15
CA ILE A 106 -12.44 15.35 12.33
C ILE A 106 -12.98 16.45 11.40
N ARG A 107 -13.29 16.13 10.14
CA ARG A 107 -13.89 17.07 9.18
C ARG A 107 -15.32 17.51 9.50
N ALA A 108 -16.05 16.77 10.33
CA ALA A 108 -17.41 17.12 10.71
C ALA A 108 -17.47 18.02 11.95
N VAL A 109 -16.35 18.19 12.66
CA VAL A 109 -16.26 18.92 13.94
C VAL A 109 -15.47 20.22 13.81
N GLY A 110 -14.76 20.44 12.70
CA GLY A 110 -14.08 21.70 12.36
C GLY A 110 -14.79 22.42 11.24
#